data_AF-A0A7X3RAM3-F1
#
_entry.id   AF-A0A7X3RAM3-F1
#
_cell.length_a   1.000
_cell.length_b   1.000
_cell.length_c   1.000
_cell.angle_alpha   90.00
_cell.angle_beta   90.00
_cell.angle_gamma   90.00
#
_symmetry.space_group_name_H-M   'P 1'
#
loop_
_entity.id
_entity.type
_entity.pdbx_description
1 polymer ?
#
loop_
_entity_poly.entity_id
_entity_poly.type
_entity_poly.pdbx_seq_one_letter_code
_entity_poly.pdbx_strand_id
1 'polypeptide(L)'
;MIRSMHGKTPRFRIYDLRNYRKIPQIDRLPDDLKFEMEVVARVLPFRTNSHVVEHLIQWENIPDDPMYQLTFPQREMLSPDHFDEVAALVKKEAGEAEMERTANRIRWNLNPQPAGQLEHNVPR
;
A
#
# COMPACT_ATOMS: atom_id res chain seq x y z
N MET A 1 -25.66 -28.77 -21.32
CA MET A 1 -25.99 -27.56 -20.53
C MET A 1 -26.54 -28.06 -19.21
N ILE A 2 -26.03 -27.75 -18.02
CA ILE A 2 -25.54 -26.48 -17.47
C ILE A 2 -24.38 -26.80 -16.52
N ARG A 3 -23.19 -26.20 -16.72
CA ARG A 3 -22.09 -26.30 -15.74
C ARG A 3 -22.46 -25.42 -14.56
N SER A 4 -22.66 -26.03 -13.39
CA SER A 4 -22.93 -25.31 -12.16
C SER A 4 -21.69 -24.50 -11.74
N MET A 5 -21.75 -23.18 -11.94
CA MET A 5 -20.75 -22.21 -11.49
C MET A 5 -20.97 -21.87 -10.01
N HIS A 6 -20.73 -22.83 -9.11
CA HIS A 6 -20.56 -22.50 -7.69
C HIS A 6 -19.14 -21.95 -7.48
N GLY A 7 -18.89 -20.73 -7.93
CA GLY A 7 -17.75 -19.96 -7.45
C GLY A 7 -17.98 -19.70 -5.95
N LYS A 8 -17.11 -20.22 -5.07
CA LYS A 8 -17.11 -19.84 -3.65
C LYS A 8 -17.11 -18.31 -3.60
N THR A 9 -18.13 -17.70 -3.00
CA THR A 9 -18.07 -16.27 -2.67
C THR A 9 -16.81 -16.05 -1.83
N PRO A 10 -15.84 -15.25 -2.30
CA PRO A 10 -14.65 -15.00 -1.51
C PRO A 10 -15.04 -14.44 -0.16
N ARG A 11 -14.52 -15.04 0.90
CA ARG A 11 -14.73 -14.49 2.23
C ARG A 11 -14.05 -13.14 2.29
N PHE A 12 -14.84 -12.09 2.52
CA PHE A 12 -14.34 -10.73 2.68
C PHE A 12 -13.15 -10.70 3.66
N ARG A 13 -12.03 -10.16 3.20
CA ARG A 13 -10.81 -9.98 3.99
C ARG A 13 -10.21 -8.63 3.67
N ILE A 14 -9.67 -7.96 4.68
CA ILE A 14 -8.95 -6.70 4.53
C ILE A 14 -7.45 -6.97 4.46
N TYR A 15 -6.77 -6.27 3.55
CA TYR A 15 -5.33 -6.28 3.43
C TYR A 15 -4.74 -4.89 3.69
N ASP A 16 -3.65 -4.85 4.46
CA ASP A 16 -2.86 -3.68 4.81
C ASP A 16 -1.37 -4.06 4.97
N LEU A 17 -0.52 -3.12 5.39
CA LEU A 17 0.92 -3.33 5.59
C LEU A 17 1.26 -4.58 6.42
N ARG A 18 0.41 -4.97 7.38
CA ARG A 18 0.69 -6.07 8.31
C ARG A 18 0.44 -7.45 7.70
N ASN A 19 -0.33 -7.53 6.60
CA ASN A 19 -0.80 -8.81 6.09
C ASN A 19 -0.85 -8.92 4.56
N TYR A 20 -0.47 -7.89 3.80
CA TYR A 20 -0.51 -7.93 2.33
C TYR A 20 0.35 -9.05 1.74
N ARG A 21 1.46 -9.42 2.41
CA ARG A 21 2.29 -10.58 2.03
C ARG A 21 1.55 -11.94 2.09
N LYS A 22 0.34 -12.00 2.68
CA LYS A 22 -0.50 -13.20 2.67
C LYS A 22 -1.31 -13.35 1.37
N ILE A 23 -1.27 -12.36 0.48
CA ILE A 23 -1.90 -12.42 -0.84
C ILE A 23 -1.03 -13.31 -1.75
N PRO A 24 -1.53 -14.44 -2.26
CA PRO A 24 -0.73 -15.33 -3.11
C PRO A 24 -0.19 -14.67 -4.38
N GLN A 25 -0.92 -13.69 -4.93
CA GLN A 25 -0.50 -12.94 -6.11
C GLN A 25 0.67 -12.00 -5.81
N ILE A 26 0.72 -11.41 -4.62
CA ILE A 26 1.86 -10.57 -4.19
C ILE A 26 3.12 -11.41 -4.10
N ASP A 27 3.04 -12.64 -3.59
CA ASP A 27 4.21 -13.52 -3.43
C ASP A 27 4.95 -13.79 -4.76
N ARG A 28 4.20 -13.81 -5.88
CA ARG A 28 4.71 -14.02 -7.23
C ARG A 28 5.36 -12.79 -7.87
N LEU A 29 5.22 -11.62 -7.27
CA LEU A 29 5.84 -10.40 -7.78
C LEU A 29 7.36 -10.42 -7.55
N PRO A 30 8.13 -9.69 -8.38
CA PRO A 30 9.56 -9.49 -8.16
C PRO A 30 9.85 -8.93 -6.76
N ASP A 31 10.98 -9.34 -6.19
CA ASP A 31 11.38 -8.91 -4.84
C ASP A 31 11.55 -7.39 -4.73
N ASP A 32 12.07 -6.75 -5.79
CA ASP A 32 12.20 -5.30 -5.85
C ASP A 32 10.84 -4.59 -5.75
N LEU A 33 9.82 -5.08 -6.46
CA LEU A 33 8.48 -4.48 -6.42
C LEU A 33 7.82 -4.67 -5.04
N LYS A 34 7.99 -5.85 -4.42
CA LYS A 34 7.53 -6.11 -3.05
C LYS A 34 8.25 -5.21 -2.05
N PHE A 35 9.54 -4.98 -2.24
CA PHE A 35 10.35 -4.10 -1.40
C PHE A 35 9.91 -2.64 -1.54
N GLU A 36 9.75 -2.14 -2.76
CA GLU A 36 9.26 -0.78 -3.03
C GLU A 36 7.88 -0.54 -2.40
N MET A 37 6.96 -1.48 -2.57
CA MET A 37 5.65 -1.45 -1.92
C MET A 37 5.77 -1.39 -0.40
N GLU A 38 6.64 -2.21 0.21
CA GLU A 38 6.85 -2.17 1.66
C GLU A 38 7.38 -0.82 2.14
N VAL A 39 8.41 -0.29 1.47
CA VAL A 39 9.03 1.00 1.80
C VAL A 39 7.98 2.10 1.82
N VAL A 40 7.16 2.20 0.77
CA VAL A 40 6.13 3.24 0.69
C VAL A 40 5.01 2.98 1.71
N ALA A 41 4.60 1.73 1.91
CA ALA A 41 3.58 1.35 2.89
C ALA A 41 3.94 1.67 4.35
N ARG A 42 5.25 1.75 4.68
CA ARG A 42 5.72 2.20 6.01
C ARG A 42 5.42 3.69 6.23
N VAL A 43 5.34 4.48 5.16
CA VAL A 43 5.04 5.90 5.22
C VAL A 43 3.56 6.15 4.97
N LEU A 44 3.01 5.67 3.86
CA LEU A 44 1.65 5.99 3.46
C LEU A 44 0.70 4.85 3.84
N PRO A 45 -0.30 5.11 4.71
CA PRO A 45 -1.26 4.08 5.08
C PRO A 45 -2.08 3.68 3.86
N PHE A 46 -2.24 2.37 3.64
CA PHE A 46 -3.09 1.82 2.59
C PHE A 46 -4.00 0.74 3.16
N ARG A 47 -5.10 0.48 2.45
CA ARG A 47 -6.02 -0.61 2.76
C ARG A 47 -6.74 -1.05 1.49
N THR A 48 -6.75 -2.35 1.24
CA THR A 48 -7.55 -2.97 0.17
C THR A 48 -8.33 -4.17 0.72
N ASN A 49 -9.10 -4.86 -0.11
CA ASN A 49 -9.89 -6.02 0.29
C ASN A 49 -9.80 -7.17 -0.72
N SER A 50 -10.26 -8.35 -0.30
CA SER A 50 -10.23 -9.57 -1.10
C SER A 50 -10.98 -9.44 -2.44
N HIS A 51 -12.06 -8.66 -2.53
CA HIS A 51 -12.77 -8.49 -3.80
C HIS A 51 -11.90 -7.73 -4.82
N VAL A 52 -11.22 -6.66 -4.40
CA VAL A 52 -10.28 -5.92 -5.27
C VAL A 52 -9.16 -6.83 -5.73
N VAL A 53 -8.52 -7.52 -4.78
CA VAL A 53 -7.37 -8.41 -5.03
C VAL A 53 -7.72 -9.58 -5.94
N GLU A 54 -8.89 -10.18 -5.77
CA GLU A 54 -9.28 -11.40 -6.48
C GLU A 54 -9.99 -11.13 -7.82
N HIS A 55 -10.57 -9.95 -8.01
CA HIS A 55 -11.45 -9.71 -9.16
C HIS A 55 -11.18 -8.44 -9.96
N LEU A 56 -10.51 -7.44 -9.40
CA LEU A 56 -10.37 -6.15 -10.09
C LEU A 56 -8.95 -5.93 -10.64
N ILE A 57 -7.94 -6.51 -10.02
CA ILE A 57 -6.55 -6.38 -10.45
C ILE A 57 -6.22 -7.43 -11.51
N GLN A 58 -5.68 -6.96 -12.65
CA GLN A 58 -5.07 -7.83 -13.67
C GLN A 58 -3.60 -8.06 -13.29
N TRP A 59 -3.34 -9.14 -12.55
CA TRP A 59 -2.02 -9.44 -11.98
C TRP A 59 -0.94 -9.75 -13.03
N GLU A 60 -1.35 -10.11 -14.24
CA GLU A 60 -0.49 -10.29 -15.41
C GLU A 60 0.04 -8.97 -16.00
N ASN A 61 -0.54 -7.83 -15.62
CA ASN A 61 -0.21 -6.50 -16.15
C ASN A 61 0.44 -5.60 -15.09
N ILE A 62 1.06 -6.16 -14.06
CA ILE A 62 1.70 -5.40 -12.98
C ILE A 62 3.11 -4.98 -13.43
N PRO A 63 3.52 -3.71 -13.27
CA PRO A 63 2.90 -2.67 -12.42
C PRO A 63 1.91 -1.72 -13.12
N ASP A 64 1.59 -1.94 -14.40
CA ASP A 64 0.80 -1.01 -15.22
C ASP A 64 -0.73 -1.15 -15.05
N ASP A 65 -1.21 -2.14 -14.29
CA ASP A 65 -2.63 -2.31 -13.99
C ASP A 65 -3.19 -1.13 -13.17
N PRO A 66 -4.23 -0.42 -13.66
CA PRO A 66 -4.77 0.74 -12.96
C PRO A 66 -5.34 0.42 -11.58
N MET A 67 -5.93 -0.77 -11.40
CA MET A 67 -6.51 -1.14 -10.10
C MET A 67 -5.41 -1.42 -9.08
N TYR A 68 -4.27 -1.99 -9.49
CA TYR A 68 -3.09 -2.10 -8.66
C TYR A 68 -2.53 -0.72 -8.29
N GLN A 69 -2.33 0.17 -9.27
CA GLN A 69 -1.81 1.52 -9.03
C GLN A 69 -2.68 2.33 -8.07
N LEU A 70 -4.00 2.18 -8.14
CA LEU A 70 -4.96 2.89 -7.27
C LEU A 70 -5.03 2.31 -5.85
N THR A 71 -4.66 1.05 -5.64
CA THR A 71 -4.98 0.33 -4.38
C THR A 71 -3.75 -0.11 -3.59
N PHE A 72 -2.59 -0.21 -4.24
CA PHE A 72 -1.31 -0.53 -3.62
C PHE A 72 -0.36 0.67 -3.67
N PRO A 73 0.49 0.86 -2.63
CA PRO A 73 1.51 1.91 -2.64
C PRO A 73 2.51 1.75 -3.79
N GLN A 74 2.83 2.87 -4.45
CA GLN A 74 3.75 2.93 -5.58
C GLN A 74 5.00 3.73 -5.21
N ARG A 75 6.17 3.36 -5.76
CA ARG A 75 7.48 3.99 -5.47
C ARG A 75 7.41 5.52 -5.61
N GLU A 76 6.77 5.99 -6.66
CA GLU A 76 6.67 7.39 -7.07
C GLU A 76 5.84 8.25 -6.10
N MET A 77 5.15 7.63 -5.13
CA MET A 77 4.43 8.35 -4.08
C MET A 77 5.38 9.02 -3.07
N LEU A 78 6.65 8.64 -3.05
CA LEU A 78 7.69 9.30 -2.27
C LEU A 78 8.72 9.96 -3.20
N SER A 79 9.31 11.07 -2.77
CA SER A 79 10.50 11.59 -3.43
C SER A 79 11.66 10.59 -3.32
N PRO A 80 12.65 10.60 -4.24
CA PRO A 80 13.81 9.71 -4.16
C PRO A 80 14.49 9.72 -2.79
N ASP A 81 14.73 10.90 -2.22
CA ASP A 81 15.38 11.03 -0.90
C ASP A 81 14.56 10.40 0.23
N HIS A 82 13.23 10.63 0.25
CA HIS A 82 12.36 10.04 1.25
C HIS A 82 12.25 8.52 1.09
N PHE A 83 12.21 8.03 -0.15
CA PHE A 83 12.21 6.61 -0.44
C PHE A 83 13.50 5.95 0.06
N ASP A 84 14.67 6.49 -0.31
CA ASP A 84 15.97 5.91 0.01
C ASP A 84 16.23 5.89 1.52
N GLU A 85 15.81 6.92 2.24
CA GLU A 85 15.89 6.97 3.70
C GLU A 85 15.10 5.83 4.35
N VAL A 86 13.84 5.63 3.94
CA VAL A 86 12.99 4.56 4.50
C VAL A 86 13.48 3.18 4.05
N ALA A 87 13.93 3.06 2.80
CA ALA A 87 14.53 1.84 2.28
C ALA A 87 15.76 1.41 3.08
N ALA A 88 16.61 2.36 3.49
CA ALA A 88 17.74 2.07 4.37
C ALA A 88 17.28 1.56 5.75
N LEU A 89 16.22 2.12 6.32
CA LEU A 89 15.64 1.65 7.58
C LEU A 89 15.06 0.23 7.47
N VAL A 90 14.37 -0.09 6.37
CA VAL A 90 13.85 -1.43 6.12
C VAL A 90 14.99 -2.44 5.96
N LYS A 91 16.02 -2.12 5.17
CA LYS A 91 17.18 -3.01 4.92
C LYS A 91 17.99 -3.31 6.18
N LYS A 92 18.10 -2.35 7.11
CA LYS A 92 18.83 -2.53 8.38
C LYS A 92 17.96 -3.08 9.51
N GLU A 93 16.69 -3.41 9.24
CA GLU A 93 15.71 -3.85 10.23
C GLU A 93 15.62 -2.90 11.44
N ALA A 94 15.52 -1.59 11.14
CA ALA A 94 15.44 -0.56 12.16
C ALA A 94 14.28 -0.80 13.14
N GLY A 95 14.48 -0.39 14.40
CA GLY A 95 13.43 -0.49 15.42
C GLY A 95 12.21 0.36 15.07
N GLU A 96 11.03 -0.10 15.49
CA GLU A 96 9.73 0.53 15.16
C GLU A 96 9.68 2.02 15.53
N ALA A 97 10.29 2.41 16.65
CA ALA A 97 10.34 3.80 17.08
C ALA A 97 11.12 4.71 16.11
N GLU A 98 12.20 4.21 15.48
CA GLU A 98 12.97 4.97 14.49
C GLU A 98 12.20 5.07 13.16
N MET A 99 11.57 3.97 12.75
CA MET A 99 10.72 3.93 11.57
C MET A 99 9.57 4.94 11.69
N GLU A 100 8.85 4.92 12.82
CA GLU A 100 7.67 5.76 13.00
C GLU A 100 8.03 7.26 13.11
N ARG A 101 9.16 7.61 13.75
CA ARG A 101 9.66 8.99 13.73
C ARG A 101 9.95 9.48 12.32
N THR A 102 10.61 8.65 11.51
CA THR A 102 10.98 8.97 10.13
C THR A 102 9.75 9.08 9.24
N ALA A 103 8.85 8.09 9.30
CA ALA A 103 7.60 8.09 8.57
C ALA A 103 6.73 9.32 8.90
N ASN A 104 6.61 9.68 10.18
CA ASN A 104 5.87 10.88 10.57
C ASN A 104 6.49 12.16 10.02
N ARG A 105 7.82 12.33 10.12
CA ARG A 105 8.49 13.48 9.52
C ARG A 105 8.24 13.58 8.01
N ILE A 106 8.28 12.46 7.30
CA ILE A 106 7.98 12.41 5.86
C ILE A 106 6.52 12.78 5.59
N ARG A 107 5.56 12.22 6.33
CA ARG A 107 4.13 12.57 6.21
C ARG A 107 3.88 14.07 6.41
N TRP A 108 4.55 14.68 7.40
CA TRP A 108 4.49 16.13 7.64
C TRP A 108 5.01 16.94 6.46
N ASN A 109 6.10 16.51 5.83
CA ASN A 109 6.66 17.16 4.64
C ASN A 109 5.74 17.03 3.41
N LEU A 110 5.04 15.88 3.28
CA LEU A 110 4.11 15.62 2.16
C LEU A 110 2.79 16.38 2.31
N ASN A 111 2.32 16.61 3.53
CA ASN A 111 1.07 17.33 3.80
C ASN A 111 1.30 18.46 4.82
N PRO A 112 1.84 19.61 4.40
CA PRO A 112 2.21 20.71 5.29
C PRO A 112 1.02 21.47 5.91
N GLN A 113 -0.24 21.11 5.62
CA GLN A 113 -1.43 21.87 6.07
C GLN A 113 -2.48 21.07 6.87
N PRO A 114 -2.16 20.47 8.04
CA PRO A 114 -3.19 19.93 8.91
C PRO A 114 -3.98 21.01 9.68
N ALA A 115 -3.45 22.23 9.83
CA ALA A 115 -4.07 23.31 10.61
C ALA A 115 -5.14 24.13 9.86
N GLY A 116 -5.08 24.21 8.53
CA GLY A 116 -6.04 24.99 7.71
C GLY A 116 -7.33 24.23 7.36
N GLN A 117 -7.37 22.92 7.61
CA GLN A 117 -8.51 22.07 7.28
C GLN A 117 -9.66 22.19 8.29
N LEU A 118 -9.40 22.74 9.48
CA LEU A 118 -10.41 23.03 10.50
C LEU A 118 -11.36 24.16 10.10
N GLU A 119 -10.92 25.13 9.30
CA GLU A 119 -11.77 26.27 8.89
C GLU A 119 -12.78 25.89 7.79
N HIS A 120 -12.48 24.87 6.98
CA HIS A 120 -13.30 24.49 5.82
C HIS A 120 -14.19 23.26 6.00
N ASN A 121 -13.94 22.41 7.01
CA ASN A 121 -14.70 21.17 7.24
C ASN A 121 -15.58 21.21 8.51
N VAL A 122 -16.10 22.38 8.90
CA VAL A 122 -17.14 22.46 9.92
C VAL A 122 -18.49 22.20 9.25
N PRO A 123 -19.19 21.07 9.53
CA PRO A 123 -20.54 20.86 9.03
C PRO A 123 -21.46 21.93 9.63
N ARG A 124 -22.34 22.53 8.82
CA ARG A 124 -23.53 23.22 9.33
C ARG A 124 -24.65 22.22 9.58
#